data_AF-A0A7L7L706-F1
#
_entry.id   AF-A0A7L7L706-F1
#
_cell.length_a   1.000
_cell.length_b   1.000
_cell.length_c   1.000
_cell.angle_alpha   90.00
_cell.angle_beta   90.00
_cell.angle_gamma   90.00
#
_symmetry.space_group_name_H-M   'P 1'
#
loop_
_entity.id
_entity.type
_entity.pdbx_description
1 polymer ?
#
loop_
_entity_poly.entity_id
_entity_poly.type
_entity_poly.pdbx_seq_one_letter_code
_entity_poly.pdbx_strand_id
1 'polypeptide(L)'
;MQRIFTFIIWVSFLLLFIPFKSFSQKNFTQAYLILPSQDSVQGLIDDQNWGKNPKVISFKKDESSVVQKYKPSDILGFGLRLGEQYSSQIVLVDKSPTDLASLLEVSEQTSNFIVQDTVFLTQLVKGYTNLYYLKDENAKVHFYAQKLNNPITELIQAKSITNVKGKYLVVTSDTYKSQLINLLADCLALHSEINKVNFRQNDLIHLIEKYNNLKSGVTNQITPIKSEANILFGLVAGVSQTNLTFSGQYTNSKLVDNKFETTVNYILGLHLDFIMDRNRRKWSMHNELAWKPYKTQASYEFTKSADNYEKGIYKLGFGYVGVANLLRYTWPLAHLKPFINAGIAQNIALTSVNSHNKTTHFYAPDQESTTAVLADYRKYEQALVVGAGVTSNRISGEIRLEKGNGMSAYTALKSSKQMIQVLLSYRLN
;
A
#
# COMPACT_ATOMS: atom_id res chain seq x y z
N MET A 1 -9.25 -43.97 -7.89
CA MET A 1 -8.67 -42.71 -7.36
C MET A 1 -8.91 -41.49 -8.25
N GLN A 2 -8.72 -41.56 -9.57
CA GLN A 2 -8.89 -40.41 -10.49
C GLN A 2 -10.29 -39.77 -10.48
N ARG A 3 -11.36 -40.56 -10.34
CA ARG A 3 -12.76 -40.08 -10.29
C ARG A 3 -13.12 -39.32 -9.01
N ILE A 4 -12.47 -39.64 -7.90
CA ILE A 4 -12.67 -38.95 -6.61
C ILE A 4 -11.97 -37.59 -6.65
N PHE A 5 -10.78 -37.51 -7.25
CA PHE A 5 -10.07 -36.24 -7.44
C PHE A 5 -10.81 -35.28 -8.37
N THR A 6 -11.38 -35.78 -9.48
CA THR A 6 -12.20 -34.94 -10.37
C THR A 6 -13.47 -34.45 -9.66
N PHE A 7 -14.14 -35.31 -8.88
CA PHE A 7 -15.32 -34.91 -8.10
C PHE A 7 -15.01 -33.81 -7.07
N ILE A 8 -13.89 -33.91 -6.34
CA ILE A 8 -13.45 -32.89 -5.38
C ILE A 8 -13.13 -31.56 -6.10
N ILE A 9 -12.53 -31.62 -7.29
CA ILE A 9 -12.24 -30.42 -8.10
C ILE A 9 -13.54 -29.74 -8.56
N TRP A 10 -14.53 -30.52 -9.02
CA TRP A 10 -15.84 -29.98 -9.43
C TRP A 10 -16.65 -29.40 -8.25
N VAL A 11 -16.59 -30.03 -7.08
CA VAL A 11 -17.21 -29.51 -5.85
C VAL A 11 -16.53 -28.22 -5.38
N SER A 12 -15.20 -28.14 -5.46
CA SER A 12 -14.43 -26.92 -5.16
C SER A 12 -14.72 -25.78 -6.15
N PHE A 13 -14.90 -26.11 -7.43
CA PHE A 13 -15.29 -25.15 -8.46
C PHE A 13 -16.74 -24.66 -8.29
N LEU A 14 -17.65 -25.50 -7.79
CA LEU A 14 -19.05 -25.14 -7.51
C LEU A 14 -19.18 -24.23 -6.27
N LEU A 15 -18.31 -24.40 -5.27
CA LEU A 15 -18.23 -23.53 -4.08
C LEU A 15 -17.75 -22.10 -4.42
N LEU A 16 -17.03 -21.92 -5.53
CA LEU A 16 -16.59 -20.60 -6.03
C LEU A 16 -17.71 -19.77 -6.68
N PHE A 17 -18.85 -20.38 -7.02
CA PHE A 17 -20.00 -19.71 -7.65
C PHE A 17 -21.17 -19.45 -6.70
N ILE A 18 -21.02 -19.69 -5.39
CA ILE A 18 -22.03 -19.23 -4.44
C ILE A 18 -22.03 -17.69 -4.50
N PRO A 19 -23.14 -17.06 -4.94
CA PRO A 19 -23.23 -15.61 -4.94
C PRO A 19 -23.28 -15.18 -3.47
N PHE A 20 -22.13 -14.81 -2.91
CA PHE A 20 -22.13 -13.98 -1.71
C PHE A 20 -22.97 -12.77 -2.06
N LYS A 21 -24.12 -12.62 -1.40
CA LYS A 21 -24.84 -11.35 -1.40
C LYS A 21 -23.82 -10.33 -0.94
N SER A 22 -23.25 -9.60 -1.89
CA SER A 22 -22.41 -8.45 -1.65
C SER A 22 -23.34 -7.43 -1.01
N PHE A 23 -23.50 -7.53 0.31
CA PHE A 23 -23.78 -6.35 1.10
C PHE A 23 -22.65 -5.41 0.71
N SER A 24 -22.97 -4.42 -0.13
CA SER A 24 -22.15 -3.22 -0.25
C SER A 24 -21.72 -2.89 1.17
N GLN A 25 -20.44 -3.15 1.47
CA GLN A 25 -19.96 -3.24 2.83
C GLN A 25 -19.95 -1.81 3.36
N LYS A 26 -21.03 -1.39 4.01
CA LYS A 26 -21.11 -0.09 4.66
C LYS A 26 -19.95 -0.02 5.65
N ASN A 27 -19.02 0.90 5.40
CA ASN A 27 -17.74 1.00 6.08
C ASN A 27 -17.86 1.99 7.24
N PHE A 28 -18.67 1.63 8.24
CA PHE A 28 -18.91 2.51 9.39
C PHE A 28 -17.62 2.76 10.19
N THR A 29 -17.19 4.00 10.35
CA THR A 29 -16.01 4.37 11.16
C THR A 29 -16.39 5.39 12.22
N GLN A 30 -15.59 5.46 13.29
CA GLN A 30 -15.83 6.39 14.40
C GLN A 30 -15.75 7.84 13.93
N ALA A 31 -16.80 8.61 14.19
CA ALA A 31 -16.97 9.97 13.71
C ALA A 31 -17.88 10.78 14.64
N TYR A 32 -17.99 12.07 14.36
CA TYR A 32 -18.93 12.95 15.04
C TYR A 32 -19.65 13.88 14.04
N LEU A 33 -20.86 14.29 14.40
CA LEU A 33 -21.61 15.35 13.73
C LEU A 33 -21.55 16.62 14.60
N ILE A 34 -21.62 17.78 13.97
CA ILE A 34 -21.84 19.07 14.62
C ILE A 34 -23.24 19.53 14.23
N LEU A 35 -24.16 19.58 15.19
CA LEU A 35 -25.54 19.98 14.96
C LEU A 35 -25.68 21.51 14.87
N PRO A 36 -26.79 22.04 14.33
CA PRO A 36 -27.09 23.48 14.34
C PRO A 36 -27.09 24.10 15.75
N SER A 37 -27.39 23.33 16.79
CA SER A 37 -27.27 23.75 18.19
C SER A 37 -25.82 23.95 18.67
N GLN A 38 -24.83 23.65 17.82
CA GLN A 38 -23.40 23.56 18.13
C GLN A 38 -23.00 22.38 19.02
N ASP A 39 -23.95 21.48 19.34
CA ASP A 39 -23.64 20.23 20.02
C ASP A 39 -22.93 19.24 19.10
N SER A 40 -21.99 18.47 19.66
CA SER A 40 -21.35 17.36 18.96
C SER A 40 -22.01 16.02 19.31
N VAL A 41 -22.35 15.24 18.29
CA VAL A 41 -22.91 13.89 18.47
C VAL A 41 -21.92 12.86 17.98
N GLN A 42 -21.41 12.03 18.89
CA GLN A 42 -20.52 10.91 18.56
C GLN A 42 -21.30 9.75 17.95
N GLY A 43 -20.68 9.04 17.00
CA GLY A 43 -21.24 7.83 16.42
C GLY A 43 -20.38 7.26 15.30
N LEU A 44 -21.06 6.68 14.31
CA LEU A 44 -20.47 5.91 13.23
C LEU A 44 -20.93 6.47 11.89
N ILE A 45 -19.99 6.87 11.03
CA ILE A 45 -20.26 7.34 9.67
C ILE A 45 -19.85 6.29 8.65
N ASP A 46 -20.66 6.07 7.62
CA ASP A 46 -20.32 5.23 6.48
C ASP A 46 -19.24 5.93 5.64
N ASP A 47 -17.97 5.60 5.90
CA ASP A 47 -16.84 6.13 5.16
C ASP A 47 -16.72 5.41 3.81
N GLN A 48 -17.28 6.06 2.79
CA GLN A 48 -17.28 5.54 1.41
C GLN A 48 -15.98 5.86 0.68
N ASN A 49 -14.94 6.35 1.37
CA ASN A 49 -13.69 6.79 0.79
C ASN A 49 -13.94 7.79 -0.35
N TRP A 50 -14.55 8.91 0.00
CA TRP A 50 -15.10 9.82 -1.00
C TRP A 50 -13.99 10.43 -1.87
N GLY A 51 -13.93 10.03 -3.15
CA GLY A 51 -13.00 10.63 -4.13
C GLY A 51 -13.38 12.05 -4.58
N LYS A 52 -14.54 12.54 -4.11
CA LYS A 52 -15.18 13.85 -4.29
C LYS A 52 -15.86 14.20 -2.98
N ASN A 53 -16.11 15.47 -2.65
CA ASN A 53 -16.78 15.78 -1.39
C ASN A 53 -18.21 15.20 -1.39
N PRO A 54 -18.66 14.58 -0.28
CA PRO A 54 -19.99 13.98 -0.23
C PRO A 54 -21.08 15.06 -0.34
N LYS A 55 -22.19 14.73 -1.03
CA LYS A 55 -23.43 15.54 -0.99
C LYS A 55 -24.38 15.08 0.11
N VAL A 56 -24.22 13.83 0.55
CA VAL A 56 -24.98 13.19 1.62
C VAL A 56 -24.05 12.24 2.36
N ILE A 57 -24.13 12.22 3.69
CA ILE A 57 -23.46 11.22 4.53
C ILE A 57 -24.48 10.30 5.19
N SER A 58 -24.06 9.10 5.55
CA SER A 58 -24.87 8.15 6.33
C SER A 58 -24.24 7.96 7.70
N PHE A 59 -25.01 8.19 8.76
CA PHE A 59 -24.54 8.18 10.15
C PHE A 59 -25.47 7.37 11.04
N LYS A 60 -24.93 6.69 12.06
CA LYS A 60 -25.70 6.03 13.13
C LYS A 60 -25.02 6.28 14.48
N LYS A 61 -25.79 6.39 15.55
CA LYS A 61 -25.26 6.71 16.89
C LYS A 61 -24.40 5.59 17.49
N ASP A 62 -24.78 4.34 17.25
CA ASP A 62 -24.08 3.14 17.70
C ASP A 62 -24.31 1.98 16.71
N GLU A 63 -23.76 0.79 17.00
CA GLU A 63 -23.86 -0.36 16.10
C GLU A 63 -25.29 -0.84 15.86
N SER A 64 -26.18 -0.68 16.85
CA SER A 64 -27.58 -1.11 16.83
C SER A 64 -28.55 -0.06 16.30
N SER A 65 -28.12 1.19 16.23
CA SER A 65 -28.93 2.32 15.77
C SER A 65 -29.25 2.25 14.28
N VAL A 66 -30.43 2.76 13.92
CA VAL A 66 -30.86 2.93 12.52
C VAL A 66 -29.97 3.98 11.83
N VAL A 67 -29.63 3.71 10.58
CA VAL A 67 -28.82 4.62 9.74
C VAL A 67 -29.67 5.81 9.32
N GLN A 68 -29.20 7.01 9.63
CA GLN A 68 -29.77 8.30 9.21
C GLN A 68 -28.88 8.96 8.15
N LYS A 69 -29.49 9.75 7.27
CA LYS A 69 -28.77 10.48 6.22
C LYS A 69 -28.78 11.98 6.51
N TYR A 70 -27.65 12.63 6.30
CA TYR A 70 -27.50 14.07 6.51
C TYR A 70 -26.92 14.75 5.27
N LYS A 71 -27.46 15.90 4.91
CA LYS A 71 -26.97 16.85 3.90
C LYS A 71 -26.23 18.02 4.58
N PRO A 72 -25.47 18.82 3.82
CA PRO A 72 -24.87 20.06 4.31
C PRO A 72 -25.88 21.03 4.94
N SER A 73 -27.14 21.01 4.50
CA SER A 73 -28.23 21.82 5.07
C SER A 73 -28.67 21.38 6.46
N ASP A 74 -28.38 20.14 6.86
CA ASP A 74 -28.97 19.52 8.04
C ASP A 74 -28.05 19.63 9.28
N ILE A 75 -26.75 19.84 9.06
CA ILE A 75 -25.70 19.87 10.09
C ILE A 75 -24.67 20.95 9.78
N LEU A 76 -23.94 21.45 10.78
CA LEU A 76 -22.86 22.42 10.58
C LEU A 76 -21.58 21.77 10.04
N GLY A 77 -21.42 20.48 10.23
CA GLY A 77 -20.26 19.73 9.76
C GLY A 77 -20.18 18.34 10.39
N PHE A 78 -19.14 17.61 10.01
CA PHE A 78 -18.83 16.31 10.59
C PHE A 78 -17.31 16.07 10.54
N GLY A 79 -16.82 15.11 11.31
CA GLY A 79 -15.42 14.72 11.25
C GLY A 79 -15.21 13.26 11.57
N LEU A 80 -14.24 12.66 10.90
CA LEU A 80 -13.73 11.36 11.29
C LEU A 80 -12.90 11.53 12.57
N ARG A 81 -13.03 10.62 13.54
CA ARG A 81 -12.28 10.72 14.81
C ARG A 81 -10.76 10.77 14.59
N LEU A 82 -10.28 10.07 13.56
CA LEU A 82 -8.88 10.02 13.12
C LEU A 82 -8.81 10.30 11.62
N GLY A 83 -9.14 11.52 11.20
CA GLY A 83 -9.09 11.86 9.79
C GLY A 83 -9.76 13.18 9.45
N GLU A 84 -10.23 13.25 8.22
CA GLU A 84 -10.77 14.47 7.59
C GLU A 84 -11.94 15.06 8.37
N GLN A 85 -11.99 16.39 8.39
CA GLN A 85 -13.09 17.17 8.93
C GLN A 85 -13.76 17.93 7.80
N TYR A 86 -15.07 18.06 7.89
CA TYR A 86 -15.91 18.67 6.88
C TYR A 86 -16.78 19.75 7.54
N SER A 87 -16.81 20.93 6.93
CA SER A 87 -17.68 22.05 7.30
C SER A 87 -18.77 22.22 6.26
N SER A 88 -20.02 22.32 6.69
CA SER A 88 -21.10 22.76 5.83
C SER A 88 -20.95 24.25 5.56
N GLN A 89 -20.96 24.66 4.30
CA GLN A 89 -20.86 26.06 3.90
C GLN A 89 -21.77 26.35 2.71
N ILE A 90 -22.32 27.56 2.68
CA ILE A 90 -22.99 28.11 1.51
C ILE A 90 -21.94 28.92 0.75
N VAL A 91 -21.59 28.49 -0.46
CA VAL A 91 -20.51 29.08 -1.24
C VAL A 91 -20.92 29.28 -2.70
N LEU A 92 -20.24 30.21 -3.36
CA LEU A 92 -20.22 30.26 -4.81
C LEU A 92 -19.22 29.21 -5.32
N VAL A 93 -19.60 28.49 -6.37
CA VAL A 93 -18.77 27.47 -7.01
C VAL A 93 -18.61 27.84 -8.47
N ASP A 94 -17.37 28.09 -8.90
CA ASP A 94 -17.07 28.30 -10.30
C ASP A 94 -17.15 26.99 -11.11
N LYS A 95 -18.22 26.77 -11.87
CA LYS A 95 -18.37 25.59 -12.74
C LYS A 95 -17.74 25.77 -14.13
N SER A 96 -16.91 26.80 -14.34
CA SER A 96 -16.31 27.05 -15.65
C SER A 96 -15.48 25.84 -16.12
N PRO A 97 -15.55 25.49 -17.41
CA PRO A 97 -14.79 24.38 -17.98
C PRO A 97 -13.28 24.61 -17.86
N THR A 98 -12.51 23.52 -17.87
CA THR A 98 -11.04 23.59 -17.68
C THR A 98 -10.24 22.85 -18.75
N ASP A 99 -10.89 22.05 -19.57
CA ASP A 99 -10.30 21.36 -20.71
C ASP A 99 -10.61 22.10 -22.02
N LEU A 100 -9.75 21.91 -23.02
CA LEU A 100 -9.83 22.65 -24.28
C LEU A 100 -11.13 22.39 -25.05
N ALA A 101 -11.63 21.14 -25.06
CA ALA A 101 -12.83 20.80 -25.81
C ALA A 101 -14.05 21.53 -25.25
N SER A 102 -14.26 21.43 -23.94
CA SER A 102 -15.36 22.13 -23.27
C SER A 102 -15.21 23.66 -23.35
N LEU A 103 -13.99 24.19 -23.30
CA LEU A 103 -13.76 25.64 -23.46
C LEU A 103 -14.10 26.15 -24.87
N LEU A 104 -13.86 25.35 -25.90
CA LEU A 104 -14.24 25.70 -27.28
C LEU A 104 -15.77 25.71 -27.42
N GLU A 105 -16.45 24.70 -26.90
CA GLU A 105 -17.92 24.60 -26.94
C GLU A 105 -18.59 25.82 -26.29
N VAL A 106 -18.13 26.24 -25.11
CA VAL A 106 -18.79 27.36 -24.43
C VAL A 106 -18.30 28.74 -24.88
N SER A 107 -17.20 28.83 -25.64
CA SER A 107 -16.79 30.11 -26.25
C SER A 107 -17.83 30.69 -27.22
N GLU A 108 -18.75 29.83 -27.68
CA GLU A 108 -19.84 30.19 -28.58
C GLU A 108 -21.15 30.57 -27.83
N GLN A 109 -21.20 30.43 -26.49
CA GLN A 109 -22.40 30.66 -25.68
C GLN A 109 -22.10 31.49 -24.42
N THR A 110 -22.83 32.58 -24.21
CA THR A 110 -22.78 33.34 -22.95
C THR A 110 -23.42 32.52 -21.83
N SER A 111 -22.60 31.87 -21.00
CA SER A 111 -23.06 31.10 -19.84
C SER A 111 -22.49 31.68 -18.55
N ASN A 112 -23.35 31.93 -17.55
CA ASN A 112 -22.89 32.21 -16.19
C ASN A 112 -22.57 30.88 -15.49
N PHE A 113 -21.31 30.62 -15.20
CA PHE A 113 -20.86 29.37 -14.59
C PHE A 113 -20.80 29.42 -13.06
N ILE A 114 -21.02 30.58 -12.45
CA ILE A 114 -20.94 30.73 -11.00
C ILE A 114 -22.29 30.36 -10.39
N VAL A 115 -22.32 29.31 -9.58
CA VAL A 115 -23.54 28.81 -8.94
C VAL A 115 -23.38 28.85 -7.42
N GLN A 116 -24.43 29.27 -6.71
CA GLN A 116 -24.48 29.17 -5.26
C GLN A 116 -24.93 27.75 -4.85
N ASP A 117 -24.15 27.09 -3.99
CA ASP A 117 -24.44 25.74 -3.51
C ASP A 117 -24.15 25.62 -2.00
N THR A 118 -24.80 24.64 -1.35
CA THR A 118 -24.55 24.29 0.06
C THR A 118 -23.82 22.95 0.11
N VAL A 119 -22.54 22.98 0.49
CA VAL A 119 -21.61 21.85 0.32
C VAL A 119 -20.89 21.50 1.62
N PHE A 120 -20.43 20.25 1.72
CA PHE A 120 -19.47 19.84 2.74
C PHE A 120 -18.05 20.13 2.24
N LEU A 121 -17.44 21.23 2.69
CA LEU A 121 -16.04 21.55 2.40
C LEU A 121 -15.10 20.79 3.33
N THR A 122 -14.04 20.18 2.78
CA THR A 122 -12.98 19.58 3.60
C THR A 122 -12.16 20.69 4.24
N GLN A 123 -12.00 20.67 5.56
CA GLN A 123 -11.12 21.58 6.29
C GLN A 123 -9.66 21.15 6.11
N LEU A 124 -8.85 21.96 5.42
CA LEU A 124 -7.42 21.69 5.21
C LEU A 124 -6.55 22.34 6.29
N VAL A 125 -6.83 23.61 6.60
CA VAL A 125 -6.12 24.36 7.64
C VAL A 125 -7.16 25.12 8.46
N LYS A 126 -7.08 25.02 9.79
CA LYS A 126 -7.91 25.79 10.73
C LYS A 126 -7.02 26.76 11.51
N GLY A 127 -7.40 28.03 11.58
CA GLY A 127 -6.58 29.06 12.23
C GLY A 127 -7.13 30.47 12.06
N TYR A 128 -6.24 31.48 12.06
CA TYR A 128 -6.61 32.87 11.82
C TYR A 128 -7.15 33.08 10.39
N THR A 129 -6.60 32.33 9.43
CA THR A 129 -7.18 32.09 8.11
C THR A 129 -7.40 30.60 7.93
N ASN A 130 -8.64 30.22 7.65
CA ASN A 130 -9.03 28.86 7.31
C ASN A 130 -8.80 28.63 5.82
N LEU A 131 -8.36 27.41 5.48
CA LEU A 131 -8.29 26.91 4.11
C LEU A 131 -9.19 25.68 4.00
N TYR A 132 -10.00 25.65 2.96
CA TYR A 132 -10.91 24.56 2.65
C TYR A 132 -10.72 24.05 1.22
N TYR A 133 -11.24 22.85 0.98
CA TYR A 133 -11.19 22.15 -0.29
C TYR A 133 -12.55 21.59 -0.67
N LEU A 134 -12.87 21.69 -1.97
CA LEU A 134 -14.00 21.03 -2.60
C LEU A 134 -13.53 20.37 -3.88
N LYS A 135 -13.85 19.09 -4.04
CA LYS A 135 -13.84 18.43 -5.33
C LYS A 135 -15.26 18.08 -5.74
N ASP A 136 -15.71 18.73 -6.79
CA ASP A 136 -17.12 18.74 -7.18
C ASP A 136 -17.55 17.47 -7.96
N GLU A 137 -18.81 17.42 -8.38
CA GLU A 137 -19.34 16.31 -9.17
C GLU A 137 -18.63 16.09 -10.51
N ASN A 138 -17.95 17.10 -11.06
CA ASN A 138 -17.18 17.02 -12.30
C ASN A 138 -15.68 16.77 -12.03
N ALA A 139 -15.32 16.50 -10.76
CA ALA A 139 -13.95 16.35 -10.31
C ALA A 139 -13.08 17.62 -10.46
N LYS A 140 -13.70 18.80 -10.66
CA LYS A 140 -13.02 20.09 -10.59
C LYS A 140 -12.65 20.36 -9.13
N VAL A 141 -11.44 20.87 -8.95
CA VAL A 141 -10.88 21.20 -7.64
C VAL A 141 -11.07 22.69 -7.38
N HIS A 142 -11.58 23.00 -6.20
CA HIS A 142 -11.77 24.35 -5.69
C HIS A 142 -11.11 24.47 -4.34
N PHE A 143 -10.51 25.64 -4.09
CA PHE A 143 -9.98 26.01 -2.79
C PHE A 143 -10.74 27.23 -2.29
N TYR A 144 -11.04 27.24 -1.00
CA TYR A 144 -11.69 28.37 -0.36
C TYR A 144 -10.85 28.87 0.79
N ALA A 145 -10.74 30.18 0.93
CA ALA A 145 -10.07 30.80 2.06
C ALA A 145 -11.05 31.65 2.86
N GLN A 146 -10.88 31.66 4.18
CA GLN A 146 -11.70 32.47 5.07
C GLN A 146 -10.82 33.02 6.19
N LYS A 147 -10.53 34.31 6.14
CA LYS A 147 -9.92 35.02 7.26
C LYS A 147 -10.95 35.19 8.37
N LEU A 148 -10.50 35.20 9.63
CA LEU A 148 -11.36 35.42 10.79
C LEU A 148 -12.26 36.64 10.58
N ASN A 149 -13.57 36.49 10.79
CA ASN A 149 -14.60 37.51 10.59
C ASN A 149 -14.82 37.98 9.14
N ASN A 150 -14.20 37.33 8.15
CA ASN A 150 -14.45 37.61 6.74
C ASN A 150 -15.35 36.52 6.11
N PRO A 151 -16.08 36.85 5.03
CA PRO A 151 -16.79 35.84 4.26
C PRO A 151 -15.79 34.83 3.66
N ILE A 152 -16.25 33.60 3.50
CA ILE A 152 -15.52 32.57 2.76
C ILE A 152 -15.49 32.94 1.28
N THR A 153 -14.32 32.83 0.64
CA THR A 153 -14.13 33.17 -0.77
C THR A 153 -13.41 32.06 -1.51
N GLU A 154 -13.84 31.81 -2.75
CA GLU A 154 -13.14 30.89 -3.66
C GLU A 154 -11.84 31.52 -4.16
N LEU A 155 -10.76 30.75 -4.13
CA LEU A 155 -9.50 31.08 -4.78
C LEU A 155 -9.58 30.67 -6.24
N ILE A 156 -9.53 31.62 -7.16
CA ILE A 156 -9.88 31.41 -8.57
C ILE A 156 -8.63 31.24 -9.42
N GLN A 157 -8.56 30.12 -10.14
CA GLN A 157 -7.67 29.94 -11.29
C GLN A 157 -8.52 29.71 -12.54
N ALA A 158 -8.73 30.78 -13.31
CA ALA A 158 -9.56 30.72 -14.50
C ALA A 158 -8.74 30.23 -15.70
N LYS A 159 -9.37 29.41 -16.56
CA LYS A 159 -8.81 29.03 -17.85
C LYS A 159 -9.67 29.63 -18.95
N SER A 160 -9.03 30.16 -19.98
CA SER A 160 -9.68 30.68 -21.17
C SER A 160 -8.93 30.20 -22.42
N ILE A 161 -9.52 30.43 -23.58
CA ILE A 161 -8.85 30.16 -24.86
C ILE A 161 -8.45 31.46 -25.53
N THR A 162 -7.31 31.43 -26.22
CA THR A 162 -6.88 32.50 -27.12
C THR A 162 -6.46 31.91 -28.46
N ASN A 163 -6.72 32.62 -29.55
CA ASN A 163 -6.30 32.21 -30.88
C ASN A 163 -4.96 32.89 -31.21
N VAL A 164 -3.90 32.10 -31.35
CA VAL A 164 -2.59 32.57 -31.80
C VAL A 164 -2.26 31.91 -33.12
N LYS A 165 -2.28 32.70 -34.21
CA LYS A 165 -1.96 32.25 -35.57
C LYS A 165 -2.79 31.04 -36.03
N GLY A 166 -4.10 31.05 -35.77
CA GLY A 166 -5.02 29.99 -36.18
C GLY A 166 -5.03 28.76 -35.27
N LYS A 167 -4.28 28.78 -34.15
CA LYS A 167 -4.29 27.71 -33.14
C LYS A 167 -4.89 28.23 -31.84
N TYR A 168 -5.86 27.49 -31.31
CA TYR A 168 -6.42 27.74 -29.99
C TYR A 168 -5.48 27.23 -28.90
N LEU A 169 -5.10 28.11 -27.98
CA LEU A 169 -4.26 27.80 -26.81
C LEU A 169 -5.04 28.10 -25.53
N VAL A 170 -4.88 27.24 -24.52
CA VAL A 170 -5.44 27.49 -23.19
C VAL A 170 -4.53 28.46 -22.43
N VAL A 171 -5.08 29.59 -22.01
CA VAL A 171 -4.43 30.58 -21.13
C VAL A 171 -4.96 30.39 -19.73
N THR A 172 -4.06 30.46 -18.74
CA THR A 172 -4.42 30.36 -17.32
C THR A 172 -4.23 31.71 -16.65
N SER A 173 -5.25 32.17 -15.93
CA SER A 173 -5.23 33.39 -15.12
C SER A 173 -5.18 33.01 -13.63
N ASP A 174 -4.08 33.35 -12.98
CA ASP A 174 -3.82 33.05 -11.57
C ASP A 174 -4.41 34.12 -10.63
N THR A 175 -5.69 34.43 -10.77
CA THR A 175 -6.38 35.47 -9.98
C THR A 175 -6.26 35.24 -8.47
N TYR A 176 -6.17 33.98 -8.04
CA TYR A 176 -5.93 33.59 -6.66
C TYR A 176 -4.70 34.24 -6.03
N LYS A 177 -3.63 34.56 -6.80
CA LYS A 177 -2.45 35.23 -6.26
C LYS A 177 -2.80 36.62 -5.75
N SER A 178 -3.54 37.39 -6.53
CA SER A 178 -4.03 38.71 -6.13
C SER A 178 -5.04 38.61 -4.98
N GLN A 179 -5.92 37.60 -5.00
CA GLN A 179 -6.86 37.35 -3.89
C GLN A 179 -6.11 37.05 -2.59
N LEU A 180 -5.06 36.23 -2.63
CA LEU A 180 -4.21 35.91 -1.48
C LEU A 180 -3.42 37.12 -1.00
N ILE A 181 -2.84 37.93 -1.89
CA ILE A 181 -2.18 39.20 -1.51
C ILE A 181 -3.15 40.10 -0.75
N ASN A 182 -4.38 40.26 -1.24
CA ASN A 182 -5.38 41.09 -0.57
C ASN A 182 -5.85 40.48 0.77
N LEU A 183 -6.08 39.17 0.82
CA LEU A 183 -6.52 38.47 2.03
C LEU A 183 -5.46 38.54 3.14
N LEU A 184 -4.19 38.42 2.76
CA LEU A 184 -3.03 38.38 3.65
C LEU A 184 -2.25 39.69 3.68
N ALA A 185 -2.88 40.81 3.29
CA ALA A 185 -2.24 42.13 3.12
C ALA A 185 -1.56 42.65 4.41
N ASP A 186 -1.97 42.13 5.57
CA ASP A 186 -1.39 42.44 6.87
C ASP A 186 -0.11 41.64 7.18
N CYS A 187 0.46 40.93 6.21
CA CYS A 187 1.70 40.18 6.31
C CYS A 187 2.59 40.36 5.06
N LEU A 188 3.23 41.53 4.96
CA LEU A 188 4.08 41.90 3.81
C LEU A 188 5.22 40.91 3.54
N ALA A 189 5.71 40.22 4.58
CA ALA A 189 6.77 39.20 4.44
C ALA A 189 6.39 38.05 3.49
N LEU A 190 5.10 37.75 3.34
CA LEU A 190 4.63 36.65 2.50
C LEU A 190 4.37 37.04 1.04
N HIS A 191 4.38 38.33 0.68
CA HIS A 191 4.04 38.78 -0.68
C HIS A 191 4.90 38.13 -1.76
N SER A 192 6.22 38.02 -1.51
CA SER A 192 7.14 37.39 -2.47
C SER A 192 6.90 35.89 -2.63
N GLU A 193 6.38 35.23 -1.60
CA GLU A 193 6.07 33.80 -1.59
C GLU A 193 4.75 33.50 -2.29
N ILE A 194 3.73 34.36 -2.10
CA ILE A 194 2.42 34.23 -2.76
C ILE A 194 2.58 34.20 -4.30
N ASN A 195 3.48 35.03 -4.84
CA ASN A 195 3.74 35.07 -6.29
C ASN A 195 4.32 33.76 -6.85
N LYS A 196 5.00 32.96 -6.01
CA LYS A 196 5.63 31.68 -6.37
C LYS A 196 4.77 30.47 -6.04
N VAL A 197 3.72 30.65 -5.26
CA VAL A 197 2.83 29.56 -4.83
C VAL A 197 2.02 29.06 -6.02
N ASN A 198 2.05 27.75 -6.27
CA ASN A 198 1.22 27.15 -7.30
C ASN A 198 -0.18 26.88 -6.76
N PHE A 199 -1.16 26.75 -7.66
CA PHE A 199 -2.52 26.37 -7.33
C PHE A 199 -2.62 24.86 -7.03
N ARG A 200 -1.92 24.41 -5.98
CA ARG A 200 -1.86 23.02 -5.52
C ARG A 200 -2.15 22.99 -4.03
N GLN A 201 -2.83 21.93 -3.59
CA GLN A 201 -3.26 21.76 -2.20
C GLN A 201 -2.13 21.97 -1.19
N ASN A 202 -1.00 21.25 -1.35
CA ASN A 202 0.12 21.34 -0.40
C ASN A 202 0.76 22.73 -0.38
N ASP A 203 0.91 23.38 -1.53
CA ASP A 203 1.51 24.71 -1.65
C ASP A 203 0.63 25.76 -0.93
N LEU A 204 -0.69 25.67 -1.10
CA LEU A 204 -1.66 26.52 -0.40
C LEU A 204 -1.73 26.23 1.11
N ILE A 205 -1.69 24.96 1.51
CA ILE A 205 -1.62 24.57 2.94
C ILE A 205 -0.39 25.21 3.58
N HIS A 206 0.79 25.02 3.00
CA HIS A 206 2.02 25.58 3.55
C HIS A 206 2.01 27.10 3.67
N LEU A 207 1.47 27.80 2.67
CA LEU A 207 1.33 29.25 2.72
C LEU A 207 0.41 29.70 3.86
N ILE A 208 -0.78 29.09 3.99
CA ILE A 208 -1.77 29.48 5.00
C ILE A 208 -1.33 29.07 6.41
N GLU A 209 -0.70 27.90 6.57
CA GLU A 209 -0.06 27.51 7.83
C GLU A 209 1.01 28.50 8.24
N LYS A 210 1.88 28.91 7.32
CA LYS A 210 2.92 29.90 7.59
C LYS A 210 2.33 31.24 8.01
N TYR A 211 1.29 31.72 7.32
CA TYR A 211 0.58 32.94 7.71
C TYR A 211 -0.04 32.83 9.12
N ASN A 212 -0.74 31.73 9.40
CA ASN A 212 -1.38 31.49 10.70
C ASN A 212 -0.35 31.45 11.83
N ASN A 213 0.80 30.79 11.62
CA ASN A 213 1.90 30.76 12.58
C ASN A 213 2.46 32.16 12.90
N LEU A 214 2.51 33.06 11.92
CA LEU A 214 2.98 34.44 12.11
C LEU A 214 1.97 35.32 12.87
N LYS A 215 0.66 35.01 12.77
CA LYS A 215 -0.41 35.80 13.38
C LYS A 215 -0.82 35.32 14.77
N SER A 216 -0.83 34.01 14.97
CA SER A 216 -1.38 33.38 16.18
C SER A 216 -0.30 33.09 17.20
N GLY A 217 0.41 34.11 17.70
CA GLY A 217 1.46 33.96 18.72
C GLY A 217 0.97 33.33 20.04
N VAL A 218 0.62 32.04 20.03
CA VAL A 218 -0.04 31.18 21.03
C VAL A 218 -1.58 30.98 20.81
N THR A 219 -1.98 29.70 20.74
CA THR A 219 -3.35 29.12 20.80
C THR A 219 -4.33 29.31 19.64
N ASN A 220 -4.24 28.45 18.63
CA ASN A 220 -5.35 27.61 18.15
C ASN A 220 -4.71 26.48 17.34
N GLN A 221 -5.08 25.23 17.60
CA GLN A 221 -4.45 24.04 17.04
C GLN A 221 -4.33 24.14 15.51
N ILE A 222 -3.13 24.46 15.01
CA ILE A 222 -2.74 24.19 13.62
C ILE A 222 -2.51 22.68 13.60
N THR A 223 -3.60 21.93 13.46
CA THR A 223 -3.52 20.52 13.14
C THR A 223 -3.66 20.45 11.63
N PRO A 224 -2.57 20.31 10.85
CA PRO A 224 -2.73 19.52 9.64
C PRO A 224 -3.40 18.24 10.12
N ILE A 225 -4.52 17.85 9.51
CA ILE A 225 -5.13 16.54 9.76
C ILE A 225 -4.11 15.51 9.24
N LYS A 226 -3.06 15.30 10.04
CA LYS A 226 -1.91 14.48 9.74
C LYS A 226 -2.34 13.09 10.14
N SER A 227 -2.56 12.25 9.15
CA SER A 227 -2.70 10.81 9.39
C SER A 227 -1.55 10.38 10.31
N GLU A 228 -1.87 9.70 11.41
CA GLU A 228 -0.86 9.03 12.24
C GLU A 228 0.06 8.24 11.32
N ALA A 229 1.37 8.20 11.62
CA ALA A 229 2.36 7.61 10.71
C ALA A 229 1.88 6.27 10.12
N ASN A 230 1.64 6.27 8.81
CA ASN A 230 1.25 5.10 8.02
C ASN A 230 2.40 4.12 7.79
N ILE A 231 3.48 4.27 8.54
CA ILE A 231 4.72 3.56 8.34
C ILE A 231 5.11 2.97 9.68
N LEU A 232 5.02 1.65 9.79
CA LEU A 232 5.53 0.92 10.94
C LEU A 232 6.82 0.21 10.54
N PHE A 233 7.85 0.33 11.38
CA PHE A 233 9.14 -0.31 11.22
C PHE A 233 9.35 -1.32 12.34
N GLY A 234 10.03 -2.42 12.03
CA GLY A 234 10.33 -3.42 13.03
C GLY A 234 11.38 -4.44 12.60
N LEU A 235 11.63 -5.36 13.52
CA LEU A 235 12.55 -6.47 13.35
C LEU A 235 11.77 -7.74 13.06
N VAL A 236 12.33 -8.64 12.26
CA VAL A 236 11.81 -10.00 12.07
C VAL A 236 12.93 -11.00 12.32
N ALA A 237 12.60 -12.06 13.05
CA ALA A 237 13.46 -13.19 13.30
C ALA A 237 12.66 -14.48 13.17
N GLY A 238 13.29 -15.59 12.81
CA GLY A 238 12.58 -16.84 12.73
C GLY A 238 13.43 -18.00 12.28
N VAL A 239 12.75 -19.09 11.94
CA VAL A 239 13.36 -20.30 11.39
C VAL A 239 12.66 -20.70 10.12
N SER A 240 13.39 -21.38 9.25
CA SER A 240 12.89 -21.90 7.98
C SER A 240 13.29 -23.34 7.79
N GLN A 241 12.34 -24.14 7.34
CA GLN A 241 12.56 -25.48 6.84
C GLN A 241 12.64 -25.41 5.32
N THR A 242 13.80 -25.74 4.75
CA THR A 242 14.08 -25.60 3.32
C THR A 242 14.17 -26.95 2.64
N ASN A 243 13.45 -27.10 1.53
CA ASN A 243 13.51 -28.25 0.64
C ASN A 243 13.96 -27.79 -0.75
N LEU A 244 14.98 -28.47 -1.30
CA LEU A 244 15.51 -28.23 -2.63
C LEU A 244 15.22 -29.44 -3.52
N THR A 245 14.65 -29.19 -4.69
CA THR A 245 14.31 -30.23 -5.66
C THR A 245 14.88 -29.90 -7.03
N PHE A 246 15.37 -30.92 -7.73
CA PHE A 246 15.79 -30.83 -9.13
C PHE A 246 14.82 -31.62 -10.01
N SER A 247 14.61 -31.15 -11.23
CA SER A 247 13.74 -31.81 -12.21
C SER A 247 14.22 -31.53 -13.64
N GLY A 248 13.95 -32.45 -14.57
CA GLY A 248 14.31 -32.29 -15.98
C GLY A 248 15.06 -33.49 -16.54
N GLN A 249 15.34 -33.45 -17.83
CA GLN A 249 16.08 -34.51 -18.54
C GLN A 249 17.50 -34.03 -18.82
N TYR A 250 18.32 -34.04 -17.79
CA TYR A 250 19.75 -33.76 -17.90
C TYR A 250 20.49 -35.10 -17.86
N THR A 251 21.15 -35.44 -18.96
CA THR A 251 21.89 -36.70 -19.12
C THR A 251 22.86 -36.90 -17.96
N ASN A 252 22.75 -38.03 -17.26
CA ASN A 252 23.54 -38.40 -16.07
C ASN A 252 23.36 -37.52 -14.81
N SER A 253 22.26 -36.76 -14.67
CA SER A 253 22.02 -35.97 -13.45
C SER A 253 21.48 -36.79 -12.29
N LYS A 254 22.39 -37.38 -11.51
CA LYS A 254 22.06 -37.98 -10.19
C LYS A 254 21.45 -36.97 -9.22
N LEU A 255 21.45 -35.66 -9.53
CA LEU A 255 20.79 -34.62 -8.75
C LEU A 255 19.26 -34.70 -8.80
N VAL A 256 18.68 -35.22 -9.89
CA VAL A 256 17.23 -35.40 -10.02
C VAL A 256 16.75 -36.62 -9.24
N ASP A 257 17.55 -37.68 -9.24
CA ASP A 257 17.18 -38.97 -8.65
C ASP A 257 17.34 -39.00 -7.12
N ASN A 258 18.17 -38.11 -6.57
CA ASN A 258 18.47 -38.08 -5.14
C ASN A 258 17.76 -36.93 -4.44
N LYS A 259 17.14 -37.26 -3.30
CA LYS A 259 16.42 -36.29 -2.47
C LYS A 259 17.40 -35.53 -1.58
N PHE A 260 17.39 -34.22 -1.70
CA PHE A 260 18.14 -33.34 -0.80
C PHE A 260 17.53 -33.33 0.59
N GLU A 261 18.40 -33.33 1.61
CA GLU A 261 18.01 -33.24 3.01
C GLU A 261 17.28 -31.94 3.28
N THR A 262 16.20 -32.04 4.05
CA THR A 262 15.45 -30.88 4.51
C THR A 262 16.15 -30.28 5.72
N THR A 263 16.52 -29.00 5.65
CA THR A 263 17.33 -28.36 6.70
C THR A 263 16.58 -27.21 7.37
N VAL A 264 16.87 -27.02 8.66
CA VAL A 264 16.36 -25.90 9.47
C VAL A 264 17.40 -24.80 9.53
N ASN A 265 17.00 -23.57 9.19
CA ASN A 265 17.90 -22.42 9.11
C ASN A 265 17.28 -21.21 9.79
N TYR A 266 18.09 -20.32 10.34
CA TYR A 266 17.61 -19.08 10.97
C TYR A 266 17.32 -18.00 9.92
N ILE A 267 16.42 -17.07 10.25
CA ILE A 267 16.09 -15.88 9.47
C ILE A 267 16.25 -14.67 10.39
N LEU A 268 16.87 -13.60 9.89
CA LEU A 268 16.98 -12.32 10.57
C LEU A 268 16.77 -11.18 9.57
N GLY A 269 15.97 -10.19 9.92
CA GLY A 269 15.65 -9.10 9.01
C GLY A 269 14.94 -7.92 9.65
N LEU A 270 14.59 -6.98 8.79
CA LEU A 270 13.85 -5.77 9.08
C LEU A 270 12.56 -5.78 8.28
N HIS A 271 11.51 -5.17 8.81
CA HIS A 271 10.27 -4.96 8.07
C HIS A 271 9.78 -3.51 8.12
N LEU A 272 9.08 -3.12 7.07
CA LEU A 272 8.47 -1.82 6.86
C LEU A 272 7.04 -2.00 6.33
N ASP A 273 6.05 -1.66 7.15
CA ASP A 273 4.63 -1.74 6.82
C ASP A 273 4.10 -0.36 6.41
N PHE A 274 3.64 -0.22 5.16
CA PHE A 274 2.85 0.92 4.73
C PHE A 274 1.36 0.62 4.95
N ILE A 275 0.77 1.18 5.99
CA ILE A 275 -0.65 1.01 6.31
C ILE A 275 -1.47 1.99 5.48
N MET A 276 -2.45 1.48 4.77
CA MET A 276 -3.37 2.33 4.00
C MET A 276 -4.43 2.90 4.96
N ASP A 277 -4.58 4.22 5.04
CA ASP A 277 -5.58 4.87 5.91
C ASP A 277 -7.01 4.39 5.65
N ARG A 278 -7.28 4.15 4.38
CA ARG A 278 -8.61 3.82 3.86
C ARG A 278 -9.00 2.38 4.22
N ASN A 279 -10.31 2.12 4.27
CA ASN A 279 -10.87 0.81 4.65
C ASN A 279 -10.44 0.35 6.05
N ARG A 280 -10.51 1.25 7.04
CA ARG A 280 -10.20 0.99 8.47
C ARG A 280 -8.79 0.44 8.72
N ARG A 281 -7.77 0.85 7.95
CA ARG A 281 -6.39 0.37 8.11
C ARG A 281 -6.24 -1.16 8.01
N LYS A 282 -7.14 -1.81 7.26
CA LYS A 282 -7.13 -3.27 7.04
C LYS A 282 -6.05 -3.72 6.08
N TRP A 283 -5.73 -2.90 5.08
CA TRP A 283 -4.72 -3.21 4.07
C TRP A 283 -3.39 -2.55 4.41
N SER A 284 -2.31 -3.31 4.25
CA SER A 284 -0.95 -2.77 4.30
C SER A 284 -0.05 -3.40 3.25
N MET A 285 0.95 -2.64 2.80
CA MET A 285 2.08 -3.17 2.03
C MET A 285 3.21 -3.49 3.02
N HIS A 286 3.41 -4.78 3.28
CA HIS A 286 4.44 -5.30 4.18
C HIS A 286 5.71 -5.59 3.38
N ASN A 287 6.77 -4.84 3.64
CA ASN A 287 8.06 -5.00 3.00
C ASN A 287 9.04 -5.58 4.00
N GLU A 288 9.86 -6.54 3.58
CA GLU A 288 10.83 -7.21 4.43
C GLU A 288 12.17 -7.29 3.73
N LEU A 289 13.24 -6.95 4.44
CA LEU A 289 14.63 -7.20 4.03
C LEU A 289 15.22 -8.18 5.04
N ALA A 290 15.58 -9.39 4.59
CA ALA A 290 16.03 -10.44 5.49
C ALA A 290 17.19 -11.28 4.94
N TRP A 291 18.07 -11.69 5.83
CA TRP A 291 19.05 -12.74 5.61
C TRP A 291 18.40 -14.11 5.79
N LYS A 292 18.44 -14.93 4.74
CA LYS A 292 17.78 -16.25 4.65
C LYS A 292 18.76 -17.32 4.12
N PRO A 293 19.75 -17.74 4.93
CA PRO A 293 20.70 -18.75 4.53
C PRO A 293 20.05 -20.13 4.49
N TYR A 294 20.55 -21.00 3.62
CA TYR A 294 20.33 -22.44 3.75
C TYR A 294 21.54 -23.24 3.28
N LYS A 295 21.68 -24.44 3.84
CA LYS A 295 22.61 -25.47 3.36
C LYS A 295 21.87 -26.79 3.33
N THR A 296 22.16 -27.63 2.34
CA THR A 296 21.55 -28.95 2.16
C THR A 296 22.55 -29.89 1.49
N GLN A 297 22.34 -31.17 1.66
CA GLN A 297 23.14 -32.21 1.03
C GLN A 297 22.27 -33.34 0.49
N ALA A 298 22.81 -34.06 -0.49
CA ALA A 298 22.24 -35.30 -1.00
C ALA A 298 23.37 -36.30 -1.21
N SER A 299 23.19 -37.52 -0.72
CA SER A 299 24.15 -38.60 -0.91
C SER A 299 23.59 -39.59 -1.93
N TYR A 300 24.47 -40.18 -2.73
CA TYR A 300 24.12 -41.26 -3.65
C TYR A 300 25.16 -42.37 -3.61
N GLU A 301 24.72 -43.57 -3.93
CA GLU A 301 25.58 -44.73 -4.08
C GLU A 301 25.07 -45.57 -5.26
N PHE A 302 26.00 -45.98 -6.12
CA PHE A 302 25.76 -46.88 -7.23
C PHE A 302 26.78 -48.01 -7.18
N THR A 303 26.32 -49.22 -6.93
CA THR A 303 27.19 -50.39 -6.75
C THR A 303 26.83 -51.44 -7.79
N LYS A 304 27.79 -51.78 -8.65
CA LYS A 304 27.63 -52.81 -9.69
C LYS A 304 28.27 -54.14 -9.25
N SER A 305 29.36 -54.08 -8.51
CA SER A 305 30.02 -55.20 -7.82
C SER A 305 30.90 -54.67 -6.68
N ALA A 306 31.53 -55.57 -5.91
CA ALA A 306 32.51 -55.18 -4.88
C ALA A 306 33.66 -54.34 -5.48
N ASP A 307 34.12 -54.70 -6.69
CA ASP A 307 35.19 -54.01 -7.41
C ASP A 307 34.69 -52.95 -8.42
N ASN A 308 33.41 -52.55 -8.36
CA ASN A 308 32.85 -51.52 -9.23
C ASN A 308 31.72 -50.76 -8.53
N TYR A 309 32.05 -49.63 -7.90
CA TYR A 309 31.09 -48.75 -7.27
C TYR A 309 31.44 -47.27 -7.41
N GLU A 310 30.42 -46.42 -7.26
CA GLU A 310 30.55 -44.98 -7.17
C GLU A 310 29.64 -44.46 -6.06
N LYS A 311 30.22 -43.72 -5.12
CA LYS A 311 29.47 -42.98 -4.09
C LYS A 311 29.83 -41.51 -4.14
N GLY A 312 28.90 -40.65 -3.73
CA GLY A 312 29.19 -39.23 -3.63
C GLY A 312 28.21 -38.46 -2.78
N ILE A 313 28.65 -37.28 -2.37
CA ILE A 313 27.88 -36.34 -1.56
C ILE A 313 27.86 -35.00 -2.29
N TYR A 314 26.66 -34.55 -2.64
CA TYR A 314 26.38 -33.20 -3.11
C TYR A 314 26.15 -32.29 -1.91
N LYS A 315 26.85 -31.15 -1.84
CA LYS A 315 26.65 -30.10 -0.85
C LYS A 315 26.33 -28.79 -1.56
N LEU A 316 25.12 -28.28 -1.32
CA LEU A 316 24.62 -27.03 -1.86
C LEU A 316 24.18 -26.11 -0.73
N GLY A 317 24.47 -24.82 -0.84
CA GLY A 317 23.98 -23.86 0.11
C GLY A 317 24.12 -22.43 -0.39
N PHE A 318 23.23 -21.56 0.04
CA PHE A 318 23.24 -20.16 -0.35
C PHE A 318 22.89 -19.29 0.83
N GLY A 319 23.64 -18.21 1.00
CA GLY A 319 23.30 -17.12 1.89
C GLY A 319 22.58 -16.02 1.12
N TYR A 320 21.25 -15.99 1.20
CA TYR A 320 20.43 -15.02 0.49
C TYR A 320 20.18 -13.77 1.33
N VAL A 321 20.29 -12.60 0.71
CA VAL A 321 19.56 -11.40 1.11
C VAL A 321 18.30 -11.33 0.27
N GLY A 322 17.15 -11.38 0.93
CA GLY A 322 15.83 -11.39 0.32
C GLY A 322 15.06 -10.11 0.59
N VAL A 323 14.47 -9.54 -0.45
CA VAL A 323 13.47 -8.47 -0.35
C VAL A 323 12.10 -9.04 -0.65
N ALA A 324 11.20 -9.08 0.32
CA ALA A 324 9.81 -9.50 0.13
C ALA A 324 8.88 -8.29 0.11
N ASN A 325 7.95 -8.25 -0.85
CA ASN A 325 6.90 -7.25 -0.96
C ASN A 325 5.56 -7.98 -0.90
N LEU A 326 4.83 -7.80 0.20
CA LEU A 326 3.61 -8.55 0.49
C LEU A 326 2.44 -7.59 0.66
N LEU A 327 1.32 -7.89 0.00
CA LEU A 327 0.05 -7.26 0.32
C LEU A 327 -0.57 -8.01 1.50
N ARG A 328 -0.85 -7.29 2.58
CA ARG A 328 -1.37 -7.84 3.84
C ARG A 328 -2.77 -7.32 4.10
N TYR A 329 -3.67 -8.24 4.43
CA TYR A 329 -5.00 -7.95 4.94
C TYR A 329 -5.07 -8.33 6.42
N THR A 330 -5.41 -7.37 7.27
CA THR A 330 -5.50 -7.51 8.73
C THR A 330 -6.95 -7.34 9.16
N TRP A 331 -7.48 -8.31 9.91
CA TRP A 331 -8.80 -8.17 10.52
C TRP A 331 -8.70 -7.25 11.76
N PRO A 332 -9.53 -6.20 11.85
CA PRO A 332 -9.44 -5.19 12.89
C PRO A 332 -10.17 -5.64 14.17
N LEU A 333 -9.74 -6.78 14.71
CA LEU A 333 -10.16 -7.28 16.02
C LEU A 333 -9.38 -6.55 17.13
N ALA A 334 -9.89 -6.57 18.37
CA ALA A 334 -9.41 -5.71 19.46
C ALA A 334 -7.94 -5.96 19.85
N HIS A 335 -7.68 -6.98 20.68
CA HIS A 335 -6.34 -7.26 21.23
C HIS A 335 -5.52 -8.20 20.34
N LEU A 336 -6.19 -9.04 19.54
CA LEU A 336 -5.58 -9.98 18.62
C LEU A 336 -6.04 -9.64 17.21
N LYS A 337 -5.10 -9.36 16.31
CA LYS A 337 -5.34 -8.96 14.92
C LYS A 337 -4.79 -10.03 13.99
N PRO A 338 -5.60 -11.03 13.58
CA PRO A 338 -5.22 -11.98 12.55
C PRO A 338 -4.91 -11.25 11.25
N PHE A 339 -4.04 -11.83 10.42
CA PHE A 339 -3.76 -11.35 9.09
C PHE A 339 -3.43 -12.48 8.14
N ILE A 340 -3.67 -12.23 6.85
CA ILE A 340 -3.13 -13.00 5.74
C ILE A 340 -2.31 -12.07 4.85
N ASN A 341 -1.30 -12.61 4.20
CA ASN A 341 -0.51 -11.85 3.24
C ASN A 341 -0.09 -12.74 2.05
N ALA A 342 0.14 -12.09 0.93
CA ALA A 342 0.66 -12.74 -0.27
C ALA A 342 1.47 -11.75 -1.09
N GLY A 343 2.46 -12.24 -1.83
CA GLY A 343 3.27 -11.40 -2.69
C GLY A 343 4.48 -12.12 -3.27
N ILE A 344 5.54 -11.35 -3.48
CA ILE A 344 6.75 -11.81 -4.16
C ILE A 344 8.00 -11.56 -3.30
N ALA A 345 8.99 -12.41 -3.43
CA ALA A 345 10.31 -12.23 -2.86
C ALA A 345 11.40 -12.33 -3.92
N GLN A 346 12.33 -11.39 -3.85
CA GLN A 346 13.51 -11.30 -4.71
C GLN A 346 14.74 -11.59 -3.85
N ASN A 347 15.40 -12.71 -4.10
CA ASN A 347 16.51 -13.21 -3.29
C ASN A 347 17.82 -13.15 -4.09
N ILE A 348 18.85 -12.51 -3.52
CA ILE A 348 20.19 -12.41 -4.11
C ILE A 348 21.20 -13.15 -3.23
N ALA A 349 21.89 -14.13 -3.80
CA ALA A 349 22.90 -14.90 -3.12
C ALA A 349 24.18 -14.08 -2.94
N LEU A 350 24.59 -13.89 -1.69
CA LEU A 350 25.87 -13.25 -1.35
C LEU A 350 26.95 -14.28 -1.06
N THR A 351 26.56 -15.45 -0.53
CA THR A 351 27.46 -16.57 -0.29
C THR A 351 26.90 -17.84 -0.92
N SER A 352 27.79 -18.75 -1.30
CA SER A 352 27.39 -20.05 -1.85
C SER A 352 28.32 -21.15 -1.37
N VAL A 353 27.77 -22.35 -1.29
CA VAL A 353 28.47 -23.63 -1.11
C VAL A 353 28.05 -24.48 -2.29
N ASN A 354 29.03 -25.00 -3.03
CA ASN A 354 28.81 -25.77 -4.24
C ASN A 354 29.94 -26.79 -4.39
N SER A 355 29.76 -27.96 -3.78
CA SER A 355 30.79 -28.99 -3.71
C SER A 355 30.19 -30.39 -3.88
N HIS A 356 30.80 -31.18 -4.74
CA HIS A 356 30.50 -32.58 -4.99
C HIS A 356 31.74 -33.39 -4.66
N ASN A 357 31.68 -34.16 -3.58
CA ASN A 357 32.73 -35.10 -3.21
C ASN A 357 32.35 -36.47 -3.77
N LYS A 358 33.21 -37.05 -4.60
CA LYS A 358 32.96 -38.30 -5.32
C LYS A 358 34.09 -39.29 -5.07
N THR A 359 33.72 -40.53 -4.78
CA THR A 359 34.63 -41.68 -4.70
C THR A 359 34.24 -42.69 -5.77
N THR A 360 35.19 -43.05 -6.63
CA THR A 360 35.01 -44.11 -7.64
C THR A 360 35.97 -45.26 -7.39
N HIS A 361 35.44 -46.47 -7.52
CA HIS A 361 36.21 -47.69 -7.47
C HIS A 361 35.92 -48.50 -8.75
N PHE A 362 36.97 -48.83 -9.50
CA PHE A 362 36.85 -49.63 -10.73
C PHE A 362 38.09 -50.50 -10.92
N TYR A 363 38.07 -51.69 -10.33
CA TYR A 363 39.18 -52.66 -10.37
C TYR A 363 40.55 -52.04 -9.99
N ALA A 364 40.53 -51.00 -9.15
CA ALA A 364 41.68 -50.17 -8.76
C ALA A 364 41.39 -49.50 -7.41
N PRO A 365 42.41 -49.02 -6.67
CA PRO A 365 42.18 -48.28 -5.43
C PRO A 365 41.25 -47.08 -5.60
N ASP A 366 40.49 -46.77 -4.55
CA ASP A 366 39.54 -45.68 -4.51
C ASP A 366 40.16 -44.37 -5.01
N GLN A 367 39.49 -43.75 -5.98
CA GLN A 367 39.83 -42.43 -6.48
C GLN A 367 38.84 -41.42 -5.90
N GLU A 368 39.36 -40.43 -5.19
CA GLU A 368 38.57 -39.33 -4.63
C GLU A 368 38.71 -38.07 -5.47
N SER A 369 37.61 -37.37 -5.68
CA SER A 369 37.59 -36.07 -6.36
C SER A 369 36.60 -35.13 -5.71
N THR A 370 36.92 -33.83 -5.72
CA THR A 370 36.02 -32.76 -5.30
C THR A 370 35.83 -31.80 -6.46
N THR A 371 34.59 -31.69 -6.94
CA THR A 371 34.21 -30.78 -8.03
C THR A 371 33.05 -29.88 -7.61
N ALA A 372 32.64 -28.93 -8.45
CA ALA A 372 31.39 -28.22 -8.24
C ALA A 372 30.20 -29.14 -8.56
N VAL A 373 29.09 -29.01 -7.81
CA VAL A 373 27.82 -29.69 -8.12
C VAL A 373 27.23 -29.13 -9.42
N LEU A 374 27.27 -27.81 -9.58
CA LEU A 374 26.84 -27.09 -10.76
C LEU A 374 27.99 -26.21 -11.23
N ALA A 375 28.41 -26.32 -12.49
CA ALA A 375 29.47 -25.46 -13.02
C ALA A 375 29.02 -23.98 -13.07
N ASP A 376 27.74 -23.75 -13.35
CA ASP A 376 27.10 -22.44 -13.30
C ASP A 376 25.77 -22.48 -12.52
N TYR A 377 25.45 -21.38 -11.86
CA TYR A 377 24.24 -21.23 -11.06
C TYR A 377 23.76 -19.77 -11.02
N ARG A 378 22.44 -19.59 -10.95
CA ARG A 378 21.80 -18.29 -10.77
C ARG A 378 21.96 -17.82 -9.32
N LYS A 379 22.59 -16.65 -9.15
CA LYS A 379 22.63 -15.94 -7.87
C LYS A 379 21.29 -15.29 -7.51
N TYR A 380 20.45 -15.05 -8.50
CA TYR A 380 19.15 -14.40 -8.34
C TYR A 380 18.02 -15.42 -8.39
N GLU A 381 17.18 -15.41 -7.36
CA GLU A 381 16.00 -16.25 -7.22
C GLU A 381 14.76 -15.38 -7.03
N GLN A 382 13.68 -15.76 -7.71
CA GLN A 382 12.36 -15.15 -7.55
C GLN A 382 11.44 -16.16 -6.89
N ALA A 383 10.62 -15.71 -5.95
CA ALA A 383 9.71 -16.55 -5.21
C ALA A 383 8.33 -15.94 -5.03
N LEU A 384 7.33 -16.81 -5.01
CA LEU A 384 5.98 -16.49 -4.54
C LEU A 384 5.90 -16.75 -3.04
N VAL A 385 5.24 -15.84 -2.33
CA VAL A 385 5.12 -15.88 -0.88
C VAL A 385 3.65 -15.81 -0.49
N VAL A 386 3.23 -16.68 0.42
CA VAL A 386 1.92 -16.61 1.09
C VAL A 386 2.10 -16.87 2.57
N GLY A 387 1.42 -16.11 3.42
CA GLY A 387 1.56 -16.22 4.86
C GLY A 387 0.28 -15.90 5.61
N ALA A 388 0.17 -16.46 6.81
CA ALA A 388 -0.91 -16.17 7.74
C ALA A 388 -0.33 -16.03 9.15
N GLY A 389 -0.90 -15.13 9.93
CA GLY A 389 -0.37 -14.83 11.25
C GLY A 389 -1.33 -14.04 12.11
N VAL A 390 -0.84 -13.67 13.28
CA VAL A 390 -1.57 -12.86 14.26
C VAL A 390 -0.66 -11.82 14.86
N THR A 391 -1.18 -10.62 15.06
CA THR A 391 -0.51 -9.54 15.77
C THR A 391 -1.22 -9.29 17.10
N SER A 392 -0.45 -9.17 18.18
CA SER A 392 -0.90 -8.66 19.47
C SER A 392 0.04 -7.54 19.90
N ASN A 393 -0.49 -6.34 20.10
CA ASN A 393 0.28 -5.14 20.38
C ASN A 393 1.42 -4.91 19.36
N ARG A 394 2.68 -5.00 19.81
CA ARG A 394 3.89 -4.82 18.99
C ARG A 394 4.46 -6.12 18.44
N ILE A 395 3.92 -7.27 18.83
CA ILE A 395 4.46 -8.59 18.48
C ILE A 395 3.54 -9.25 17.46
N SER A 396 4.13 -9.86 16.44
CA SER A 396 3.41 -10.72 15.50
C SER A 396 4.09 -12.08 15.34
N GLY A 397 3.29 -13.13 15.26
CA GLY A 397 3.71 -14.46 14.82
C GLY A 397 3.15 -14.77 13.44
N GLU A 398 3.94 -15.37 12.57
CA GLU A 398 3.56 -15.71 11.20
C GLU A 398 4.07 -17.09 10.79
N ILE A 399 3.23 -17.87 10.10
CA ILE A 399 3.64 -19.03 9.33
C ILE A 399 3.56 -18.66 7.85
N ARG A 400 4.63 -18.90 7.11
CA ARG A 400 4.79 -18.43 5.73
C ARG A 400 5.36 -19.53 4.85
N LEU A 401 4.81 -19.65 3.65
CA LEU A 401 5.32 -20.49 2.58
C LEU A 401 5.96 -19.60 1.51
N GLU A 402 7.22 -19.86 1.18
CA GLU A 402 7.95 -19.22 0.09
C GLU A 402 8.35 -20.29 -0.93
N LYS A 403 7.89 -20.16 -2.16
CA LYS A 403 8.20 -21.08 -3.26
C LYS A 403 8.97 -20.34 -4.36
N GLY A 404 10.23 -20.67 -4.50
CA GLY A 404 11.14 -20.05 -5.46
C GLY A 404 11.58 -20.97 -6.59
N ASN A 405 12.13 -20.33 -7.62
CA ASN A 405 12.64 -20.98 -8.82
C ASN A 405 14.07 -21.54 -8.67
N GLY A 406 14.63 -21.52 -7.45
CA GLY A 406 15.94 -22.07 -7.11
C GLY A 406 17.11 -21.47 -7.90
N MET A 407 18.27 -22.12 -7.80
CA MET A 407 19.54 -21.65 -8.34
C MET A 407 19.96 -22.21 -9.70
N SER A 408 19.29 -23.21 -10.28
CA SER A 408 19.81 -23.82 -11.51
C SER A 408 19.77 -22.85 -12.69
N ALA A 409 20.89 -22.69 -13.38
CA ALA A 409 21.03 -21.88 -14.60
C ALA A 409 20.68 -22.65 -15.88
N TYR A 410 20.52 -23.97 -15.79
CA TYR A 410 20.34 -24.84 -16.95
C TYR A 410 18.85 -24.99 -17.31
N THR A 411 18.56 -24.99 -18.61
CA THR A 411 17.21 -25.23 -19.13
C THR A 411 16.77 -26.70 -18.95
N ALA A 412 17.70 -27.63 -19.14
CA ALA A 412 17.48 -29.08 -19.03
C ALA A 412 17.48 -29.62 -17.59
N LEU A 413 18.00 -28.85 -16.63
CA LEU A 413 18.02 -29.19 -15.22
C LEU A 413 17.37 -28.04 -14.44
N LYS A 414 16.07 -28.08 -14.21
CA LYS A 414 15.36 -27.10 -13.41
C LYS A 414 15.54 -27.38 -11.92
N SER A 415 15.42 -26.33 -11.12
CA SER A 415 15.40 -26.42 -9.67
C SER A 415 14.19 -25.71 -9.10
N SER A 416 13.73 -26.15 -7.93
CA SER A 416 12.77 -25.40 -7.12
C SER A 416 13.16 -25.46 -5.65
N LYS A 417 13.08 -24.31 -4.99
CA LYS A 417 13.31 -24.16 -3.55
C LYS A 417 11.96 -23.88 -2.89
N GLN A 418 11.65 -24.61 -1.83
CA GLN A 418 10.48 -24.35 -1.01
C GLN A 418 10.92 -24.14 0.44
N MET A 419 10.46 -23.05 1.05
CA MET A 419 10.73 -22.74 2.45
C MET A 419 9.41 -22.60 3.21
N ILE A 420 9.27 -23.36 4.30
CA ILE A 420 8.24 -23.15 5.31
C ILE A 420 8.90 -22.37 6.44
N GLN A 421 8.37 -21.21 6.76
CA GLN A 421 8.97 -20.27 7.70
C GLN A 421 8.04 -20.08 8.89
N VAL A 422 8.63 -20.03 10.08
CA VAL A 422 7.98 -19.60 11.32
C VAL A 422 8.70 -18.35 11.78
N LEU A 423 7.98 -17.23 11.78
CA LEU A 423 8.54 -15.90 11.99
C LEU A 423 7.90 -15.23 13.21
N LEU A 424 8.73 -14.49 13.94
CA LEU A 424 8.33 -13.55 14.98
C LEU A 424 8.77 -12.16 14.53
N SER A 425 7.89 -11.16 14.62
CA SER A 425 8.25 -9.77 14.35
C SER A 425 7.92 -8.88 15.54
N TYR A 426 8.72 -7.83 15.70
CA TYR A 426 8.54 -6.81 16.74
C TYR A 426 8.56 -5.42 16.14
N ARG A 427 7.48 -4.66 16.34
CA ARG A 427 7.32 -3.28 15.91
C ARG A 427 7.99 -2.32 16.87
N LEU A 428 8.80 -1.42 16.33
CA LEU A 428 9.60 -0.48 17.11
C LEU A 428 8.87 0.84 17.37
N ASN A 429 7.97 1.26 16.46
CA ASN A 429 7.13 2.44 16.60
C ASN A 429 5.65 2.09 16.74
#